data_AF-A0A3C0X239-F1
#
_entry.id   AF-A0A3C0X239-F1
#
_cell.length_a   1.000
_cell.length_b   1.000
_cell.length_c   1.000
_cell.angle_alpha   90.00
_cell.angle_beta   90.00
_cell.angle_gamma   90.00
#
_symmetry.space_group_name_H-M   'P 1'
#
loop_
_entity.id
_entity.type
_entity.pdbx_description
1 polymer ?
#
loop_
_entity_poly.entity_id
_entity_poly.type
_entity_poly.pdbx_seq_one_letter_code
_entity_poly.pdbx_strand_id
1 'polypeptide(L)' 'MDGLEQKLGYKFNNINLLKNALTHSSYANEVRNGFSSNERLEFLGDSVLSIVVSDYIYKH' A
#
# COMPACT_ATOMS: atom_id res chain seq x y z
N MET A 1 3.33 -11.31 -8.92
CA MET A 1 2.72 -10.78 -7.67
C MET A 1 2.57 -11.89 -6.65
N ASP A 2 2.26 -13.10 -7.12
CA ASP A 2 2.16 -14.33 -6.32
C ASP A 2 3.35 -14.57 -5.37
N GLY A 3 4.58 -14.27 -5.79
CA GLY A 3 5.76 -14.40 -4.92
C GLY A 3 5.80 -13.41 -3.74
N LEU A 4 5.18 -12.23 -3.87
CA LEU A 4 5.05 -11.27 -2.76
C LEU A 4 3.89 -11.66 -1.84
N GLU A 5 2.75 -12.06 -2.41
CA GLU A 5 1.59 -12.54 -1.63
C GLU A 5 1.95 -13.76 -0.78
N GLN A 6 2.74 -14.69 -1.32
CA GLN A 6 3.26 -15.84 -0.57
C GLN A 6 4.18 -15.42 0.58
N LYS A 7 5.10 -14.47 0.35
CA LYS A 7 6.00 -13.96 1.40
C LYS A 7 5.26 -13.21 2.51
N LEU A 8 4.20 -12.50 2.16
CA LEU A 8 3.35 -11.80 3.12
C LEU A 8 2.35 -12.72 3.83
N GLY A 9 2.15 -13.95 3.32
CA GLY A 9 1.10 -14.85 3.81
C GLY A 9 -0.30 -14.29 3.61
N TYR A 10 -0.48 -13.35 2.68
CA TYR A 10 -1.73 -12.62 2.46
C TYR A 10 -2.05 -12.55 0.97
N LYS A 11 -3.27 -12.97 0.62
CA LYS A 11 -3.82 -12.88 -0.73
C LYS A 11 -4.68 -11.63 -0.84
N PHE A 12 -4.32 -10.73 -1.74
CA PHE A 12 -5.08 -9.49 -1.95
C PHE A 12 -6.37 -9.79 -2.70
N ASN A 13 -7.49 -9.31 -2.16
CA ASN A 13 -8.80 -9.41 -2.81
C ASN A 13 -8.85 -8.62 -4.13
N ASN A 14 -8.11 -7.51 -4.21
CA ASN A 14 -8.00 -6.70 -5.41
C ASN A 14 -6.52 -6.47 -5.75
N ILE A 15 -6.03 -7.19 -6.74
CA ILE A 15 -4.64 -7.12 -7.18
C ILE A 15 -4.24 -5.73 -7.67
N ASN A 16 -5.19 -4.92 -8.16
CA ASN A 16 -4.91 -3.56 -8.63
C ASN A 16 -4.51 -2.62 -7.48
N LEU A 17 -4.99 -2.87 -6.26
CA LEU A 17 -4.52 -2.13 -5.08
C LEU A 17 -3.05 -2.46 -4.77
N LEU A 18 -2.66 -3.72 -4.89
CA LEU A 18 -1.26 -4.13 -4.74
C LEU A 18 -0.38 -3.52 -5.85
N LYS A 19 -0.85 -3.51 -7.10
CA LYS A 19 -0.12 -2.85 -8.20
C LYS A 19 0.10 -1.36 -7.90
N ASN A 20 -0.95 -0.67 -7.49
CA ASN A 20 -0.90 0.75 -7.15
C ASN A 20 0.05 1.01 -5.98
N ALA A 21 -0.05 0.23 -4.88
CA ALA A 21 0.84 0.37 -3.72
C ALA A 21 2.33 0.20 -4.07
N LEU A 22 2.64 -0.61 -5.09
CA LEU A 22 4.01 -0.84 -5.59
C LEU A 22 4.43 0.14 -6.70
N THR A 23 3.59 1.10 -7.07
CA THR A 23 3.85 2.07 -8.14
C THR A 23 4.35 3.37 -7.54
N HIS A 24 5.66 3.60 -7.61
CA HIS A 24 6.26 4.86 -7.17
C HIS A 24 5.88 6.03 -8.10
N SER A 25 5.85 7.25 -7.56
CA SER A 25 5.46 8.47 -8.29
C SER A 25 6.34 8.74 -9.52
N SER A 26 7.64 8.45 -9.47
CA SER A 26 8.54 8.58 -10.64
C SER A 26 8.06 7.73 -11.82
N TYR A 27 7.70 6.48 -11.57
CA TYR A 27 7.22 5.56 -12.59
C TYR A 27 5.81 5.95 -13.10
N ALA A 28 4.92 6.36 -12.20
CA ALA A 28 3.60 6.85 -12.58
C ALA A 28 3.66 8.08 -13.51
N ASN A 29 4.60 9.00 -13.22
CA ASN A 29 4.81 10.23 -13.98
C ASN A 29 5.44 9.99 -15.36
N GLU A 30 6.30 8.98 -15.50
CA GLU A 30 6.91 8.59 -16.77
C GLU A 30 5.89 7.93 -17.72
N VAL A 31 4.98 7.12 -17.18
CA VAL A 31 4.07 6.30 -18.00
C VAL A 31 2.87 7.11 -18.55
N ARG A 32 2.58 8.32 -18.03
CA ARG A 32 1.55 9.31 -18.49
C ARG A 32 0.16 8.76 -18.91
N ASN A 33 -0.14 7.48 -18.65
CA ASN A 33 -1.35 6.78 -19.09
C ASN A 33 -2.35 6.54 -17.95
N GLY A 34 -2.41 7.44 -16.97
CA GLY A 34 -3.42 7.39 -15.91
C GLY A 34 -3.17 6.38 -14.79
N PHE A 35 -1.94 5.88 -14.63
CA PHE A 35 -1.57 5.13 -13.43
C PHE A 35 -1.52 6.07 -12.22
N SER A 36 -2.24 5.72 -11.17
CA SER A 36 -2.12 6.40 -9.87
C SER A 36 -0.82 5.95 -9.19
N SER A 37 -0.12 6.90 -8.57
CA SER A 37 0.99 6.62 -7.66
C SER A 37 0.48 6.04 -6.34
N ASN A 38 1.37 5.39 -5.61
CA ASN A 38 1.11 4.86 -4.28
C ASN A 38 0.86 5.94 -3.21
N GLU A 39 1.13 7.21 -3.48
CA GLU A 39 1.09 8.32 -2.49
C GLU A 39 -0.24 8.42 -1.73
N ARG A 40 -1.37 8.17 -2.41
CA ARG A 40 -2.70 8.16 -1.75
C ARG A 40 -2.88 6.97 -0.81
N LEU A 41 -2.34 5.81 -1.17
CA LEU A 41 -2.39 4.61 -0.34
C LEU A 41 -1.39 4.72 0.82
N GLU A 42 -0.24 5.34 0.60
CA GLU A 42 0.75 5.66 1.64
C GLU A 42 0.13 6.58 2.69
N PHE A 43 -0.47 7.70 2.28
CA PHE A 43 -1.13 8.64 3.20
C PHE A 43 -2.22 7.96 4.06
N LEU A 44 -3.02 7.09 3.45
CA LEU A 44 -4.02 6.31 4.19
C LEU A 44 -3.36 5.29 5.12
N GLY A 45 -2.31 4.60 4.64
CA GLY A 45 -1.55 3.62 5.39
C GLY A 45 -0.92 4.19 6.66
N ASP A 46 -0.37 5.40 6.59
CA ASP A 46 0.20 6.11 7.73
C ASP A 46 -0.84 6.37 8.82
N SER A 47 -2.04 6.80 8.42
CA SER A 47 -3.15 7.04 9.36
C SER A 47 -3.60 5.73 10.04
N VAL A 48 -3.73 4.65 9.27
CA VAL A 48 -4.12 3.33 9.80
C VAL A 48 -3.04 2.79 10.74
N LEU A 49 -1.77 2.85 10.35
CA LEU A 49 -0.66 2.39 11.18
C LEU A 49 -0.57 3.19 12.47
N SER A 50 -0.74 4.51 12.40
CA SER A 50 -0.76 5.38 13.58
C SER A 50 -1.86 4.96 14.56
N ILE A 51 -3.08 4.70 14.08
CA ILE A 51 -4.19 4.24 14.94
C ILE A 51 -3.85 2.90 15.62
N VAL A 52 -3.35 1.92 14.86
CA VAL A 52 -3.02 0.59 15.41
C VAL A 52 -1.91 0.67 16.45
N VAL A 53 -0.87 1.45 16.18
CA VAL A 53 0.25 1.65 17.11
C VAL A 53 -0.21 2.41 18.35
N SER A 54 -0.99 3.47 18.20
CA SER A 54 -1.55 4.22 19.33
C SER A 54 -2.46 3.37 20.20
N ASP A 55 -3.32 2.53 19.60
CA ASP A 55 -4.17 1.58 20.35
C ASP A 55 -3.33 0.54 21.10
N TYR A 56 -2.28 0.00 20.46
CA TYR A 56 -1.38 -0.95 21.08
C TYR A 56 -0.66 -0.36 22.31
N ILE A 57 -0.11 0.86 22.17
CA ILE A 57 0.58 1.59 23.26
C ILE A 57 -0.40 2.03 24.35
N TYR A 58 -1.65 2.36 24.01
CA TYR A 58 -2.63 2.74 25.01
C TYR A 58 -3.04 1.55 25.91
N LYS A 59 -3.06 0.34 25.35
CA LYS A 59 -3.49 -0.88 26.02
C LYS A 59 -2.39 -1.62 26.79
N HIS A 60 -1.11 -1.29 26.58
CA HIS A 60 0.05 -1.95 27.17
C HIS A 60 1.02 -0.94 27.78
#